data_AF-A0A498N837-F1
#
_entry.id   AF-A0A498N837-F1
#
_cell.length_a   1.000
_cell.length_b   1.000
_cell.length_c   1.000
_cell.angle_alpha   90.00
_cell.angle_beta   90.00
_cell.angle_gamma   90.00
#
_symmetry.space_group_name_H-M   'P 1'
#
loop_
_entity.id
_entity.type
_entity.pdbx_description
1 polymer ?
#
loop_
_entity_poly.entity_id
_entity_poly.type
_entity_poly.pdbx_seq_one_letter_code
_entity_poly.pdbx_strand_id
1 'polypeptide(L)' 'MSHWQLHAHYYPPLLRSATIRKFMVGYEMLANEQRDLTPEQAAEQLRKLGEEHYKMKKAEGDGGMEN' A
#
# COMPACT_ATOMS: atom_id res chain seq x y z
N MET A 1 23.56 -17.88 -20.62
CA MET A 1 22.46 -16.97 -20.23
C MET A 1 22.73 -16.49 -18.82
N SER A 2 22.53 -15.20 -18.54
CA SER A 2 22.63 -14.66 -17.17
C SER A 2 21.42 -15.13 -16.37
N HIS A 3 21.64 -15.80 -15.23
CA HIS A 3 20.58 -16.36 -14.39
C HIS A 3 20.08 -15.38 -13.31
N TRP A 4 20.79 -14.26 -13.13
CA TRP A 4 20.53 -13.31 -12.06
C TRP A 4 19.95 -12.00 -12.60
N GLN A 5 18.90 -11.54 -11.93
CA GLN A 5 18.25 -10.25 -12.17
C GLN A 5 18.10 -9.52 -10.84
N LEU A 6 18.54 -8.27 -10.80
CA LEU A 6 18.33 -7.39 -9.65
C LEU A 6 16.83 -7.13 -9.44
N HIS A 7 16.36 -7.24 -8.20
CA HIS A 7 14.97 -7.02 -7.82
C HIS A 7 14.87 -6.54 -6.36
N ALA A 8 13.77 -5.88 -6.01
CA ALA A 8 13.50 -5.35 -4.66
C ALA A 8 12.19 -5.90 -4.11
N HIS A 9 12.13 -6.09 -2.79
CA HIS A 9 10.95 -6.58 -2.06
C HIS A 9 10.52 -5.58 -0.98
N TYR A 10 9.21 -5.39 -0.85
CA TYR A 10 8.61 -4.52 0.16
C TYR A 10 7.54 -5.31 0.95
N TYR A 11 7.64 -5.30 2.29
CA TYR A 11 6.73 -6.01 3.18
C TYR A 11 6.04 -5.06 4.19
N PRO A 12 5.14 -4.17 3.72
CA PRO A 12 4.43 -3.24 4.59
C PRO A 12 3.41 -3.96 5.49
N PRO A 13 3.26 -3.58 6.78
CA PRO A 13 2.41 -4.32 7.71
C PRO A 13 0.95 -3.85 7.74
N LEU A 14 0.58 -2.70 7.18
CA LEU A 14 -0.77 -2.14 7.28
C LEU A 14 -1.75 -2.92 6.39
N LEU A 15 -2.96 -3.20 6.91
CA LEU A 15 -3.92 -4.08 6.23
C LEU A 15 -5.28 -3.42 5.96
N ARG A 16 -5.88 -2.76 6.96
CA ARG A 16 -7.26 -2.24 6.84
C ARG A 16 -7.37 -0.73 7.02
N SER A 17 -6.42 -0.11 7.71
CA SER A 17 -6.38 1.33 7.94
C SER A 17 -4.98 1.75 8.39
N ALA A 18 -4.78 3.05 8.62
CA ALA A 18 -3.55 3.59 9.20
C ALA A 18 -3.25 3.04 10.62
N THR A 19 -4.25 2.46 11.29
CA THR A 19 -4.14 1.95 12.67
C THR A 19 -4.26 0.43 12.77
N ILE A 20 -4.64 -0.26 11.69
CA ILE A 20 -4.87 -1.72 11.70
C ILE A 20 -3.88 -2.44 10.78
N ARG A 21 -3.05 -3.29 11.37
CA ARG A 21 -1.96 -4.04 10.72
C ARG A 21 -2.20 -5.56 10.67
N LYS A 22 -1.52 -6.24 9.75
CA LYS A 22 -1.33 -7.70 9.75
C LYS A 22 -0.32 -8.08 10.83
N PHE A 23 -0.63 -9.14 11.56
CA PHE A 23 0.27 -9.80 12.51
C PHE A 23 0.68 -11.16 11.92
N MET A 24 1.98 -11.39 11.81
CA MET A 24 2.56 -12.68 11.39
C MET A 24 2.97 -13.44 12.66
N VAL A 25 1.99 -14.04 13.33
CA VAL A 25 2.16 -14.68 14.65
C VAL A 25 1.41 -16.01 14.69
N GLY A 26 1.50 -16.77 15.78
CA GLY A 26 0.65 -17.95 15.96
C GLY A 26 0.91 -19.03 14.90
N TYR A 27 -0.11 -19.36 14.10
CA TYR A 27 0.01 -20.37 13.03
C TYR A 27 1.08 -19.98 12.01
N GLU A 28 1.15 -18.71 11.63
CA GLU A 28 2.12 -18.21 10.65
C GLU A 28 3.58 -18.34 11.12
N MET A 29 3.83 -18.48 12.44
CA MET A 29 5.20 -18.67 12.96
C MET A 29 5.68 -20.12 12.88
N LEU A 30 4.76 -21.09 12.85
CA LEU A 30 5.08 -22.50 13.02
C LEU A 30 4.63 -23.39 11.85
N ALA A 31 3.87 -22.84 10.91
CA ALA A 31 3.33 -23.59 9.79
C ALA A 31 3.53 -22.87 8.46
N ASN A 32 2.54 -22.10 8.01
CA ASN A 32 2.54 -21.46 6.69
C ASN A 32 1.99 -20.05 6.74
N GLU A 33 2.41 -19.22 5.78
CA GLU A 33 1.92 -17.86 5.62
C GLU A 33 0.43 -17.82 5.26
N GLN A 34 -0.32 -16.91 5.87
CA GLN A 34 -1.74 -16.70 5.60
C GLN A 34 -2.04 -15.22 5.32
N ARG A 35 -2.92 -14.95 4.36
CA ARG A 35 -3.35 -13.60 3.96
C ARG A 35 -4.87 -13.47 3.92
N ASP A 36 -5.37 -12.30 4.33
CA ASP A 36 -6.79 -11.96 4.31
C ASP A 36 -7.22 -11.24 3.01
N LEU A 37 -6.24 -10.75 2.24
CA LEU A 37 -6.41 -9.97 1.01
C LEU A 37 -5.65 -10.66 -0.12
N THR A 38 -6.27 -10.80 -1.29
CA THR A 38 -5.59 -11.42 -2.45
C THR A 38 -4.61 -10.42 -3.10
N PRO A 39 -3.54 -10.91 -3.76
CA PRO A 39 -2.62 -10.04 -4.49
C PRO A 39 -3.31 -9.20 -5.57
N GLU A 40 -4.34 -9.73 -6.23
CA GLU A 40 -5.09 -9.05 -7.29
C GLU A 40 -5.85 -7.85 -6.72
N GLN A 41 -6.52 -8.04 -5.58
CA GLN A 41 -7.25 -6.98 -4.87
C GLN A 41 -6.29 -5.90 -4.37
N ALA A 42 -5.17 -6.29 -3.76
CA ALA A 42 -4.15 -5.33 -3.30
C ALA A 42 -3.57 -4.50 -4.45
N ALA A 43 -3.24 -5.15 -5.57
CA ALA A 43 -2.70 -4.47 -6.74
C ALA A 43 -3.74 -3.55 -7.41
N GLU A 44 -5.01 -3.95 -7.46
CA GLU A 44 -6.10 -3.10 -7.94
C GLU A 44 -6.27 -1.85 -7.06
N GLN A 45 -6.23 -1.99 -5.75
CA GLN A 45 -6.30 -0.86 -4.82
C GLN A 45 -5.13 0.12 -5.01
N LEU A 46 -3.90 -0.39 -5.13
CA LEU A 46 -2.71 0.45 -5.32
C LEU A 46 -2.75 1.23 -6.64
N ARG A 47 -3.21 0.60 -7.73
CA ARG A 47 -3.35 1.27 -9.04
C ARG A 47 -4.41 2.38 -9.07
N LYS A 48 -5.37 2.37 -8.14
CA LYS A 48 -6.40 3.43 -8.04
C LYS A 48 -5.90 4.69 -7.33
N LEU A 49 -4.74 4.63 -6.65
CA LEU A 49 -4.15 5.78 -5.97
C LEU A 49 -3.44 6.69 -6.98
N GLY A 50 -3.44 8.00 -6.71
CA GLY A 50 -2.68 8.97 -7.50
C GLY A 50 -1.18 8.91 -7.20
N GLU A 51 -0.37 9.37 -8.14
CA GLU A 51 1.10 9.40 -8.01
C GLU A 51 1.59 10.58 -7.15
N GLU A 52 0.79 11.65 -7.05
CA GLU A 52 1.12 12.81 -6.23
C GLU A 52 0.91 12.52 -4.74
N HIS A 53 1.98 12.71 -3.96
CA HIS A 53 1.90 12.59 -2.52
C HIS A 53 0.91 13.61 -1.95
N TYR A 54 0.01 13.18 -1.07
CA TYR A 54 -1.12 13.99 -0.58
C TYR A 54 -0.75 15.36 0.01
N LYS A 55 0.46 15.53 0.57
CA LYS A 55 0.95 16.83 1.09
C LYS A 55 1.38 17.83 0.01
N MET A 56 1.64 17.36 -1.21
CA MET A 56 2.08 18.20 -2.34
C MET A 56 0.92 18.73 -3.17
N LYS A 57 -0.30 18.22 -2.94
CA LYS A 57 -1.50 18.72 -3.59
C LYS A 57 -1.70 20.17 -3.18
N LYS A 58 -1.47 21.12 -4.10
CA LYS A 58 -1.80 22.52 -3.86
C LYS A 58 -3.28 22.59 -3.47
N ALA A 59 -3.57 23.42 -2.47
CA ALA A 59 -4.94 23.78 -2.14
C ALA A 59 -5.53 24.57 -3.33
N GLU A 60 -6.00 23.86 -4.35
CA GLU A 60 -6.81 24.46 -5.41
C GLU A 60 -8.22 24.63 -4.85
N GLY A 61 -8.54 25.87 -4.44
CA GLY A 61 -9.91 26.29 -4.16
C GLY A 61 -10.16 26.91 -2.79
N ASP A 62 -9.68 28.13 -2.57
CA ASP A 62 -10.53 29.18 -1.96
C ASP A 62 -10.24 30.49 -2.68
N GLY A 63 -10.68 30.56 -3.94
CA GLY A 63 -10.83 31.82 -4.64
C GLY A 63 -12.03 32.53 -4.02
N GLY A 64 -11.77 33.28 -2.95
CA GLY A 64 -12.71 34.26 -2.41
C GLY A 64 -13.21 35.13 -3.55
N MET A 65 -14.51 35.08 -3.79
CA MET A 65 -15.18 35.96 -4.73
C MET A 65 -15.26 37.34 -4.07
N GLU A 66 -14.17 38.10 -4.15
CA GLU A 66 -14.17 39.53 -3.89
C GLU A 66 -14.56 40.27 -5.18
N ASN A 67 -15.75 40.88 -5.10
CA ASN A 67 -16.31 42.07 -5.77
C ASN A 67 -17.74 41.84 -6.25
#